data_AF-A0AA44MUR7-F1
#
_entry.id   AF-A0AA44MUR7-F1
#
_cell.length_a   1.000
_cell.length_b   1.000
_cell.length_c   1.000
_cell.angle_alpha   90.00
_cell.angle_beta   90.00
_cell.angle_gamma   90.00
#
_symmetry.space_group_name_H-M   'P 1'
#
loop_
_entity.id
_entity.type
_entity.pdbx_description
1 polymer ?
#
loop_
_entity_poly.entity_id
_entity_poly.type
_entity_poly.pdbx_seq_one_letter_code
_entity_poly.pdbx_strand_id
1 'polypeptide(L)'
;GKISFTHLLGYALVQAVKKFPNMNRHYTEVDGKPTAVTPAHTNLGLAIDLQGKDGKRSLVVAGIKRCETMRFAQFVTAYEDIVR
;
A
#
# COMPACT_ATOMS: atom_id res chain seq x y z
N GLY A 1 -2.73 -7.75 18.16
CA GLY A 1 -3.26 -6.37 18.12
C GLY A 1 -4.74 -6.40 17.78
N LYS A 2 -5.46 -5.29 18.00
CA LYS A 2 -6.86 -5.15 17.59
C LYS A 2 -6.92 -5.07 16.06
N ILE A 3 -7.82 -5.82 15.44
CA ILE A 3 -8.02 -5.76 13.99
C ILE A 3 -8.98 -4.62 13.65
N SER A 4 -8.58 -3.73 12.73
CA SER A 4 -9.41 -2.66 12.18
C SER A 4 -10.04 -3.07 10.85
N PHE A 5 -11.06 -2.34 10.41
CA PHE A 5 -11.61 -2.51 9.06
C PHE A 5 -10.56 -2.20 7.98
N THR A 6 -9.63 -1.27 8.23
CA THR A 6 -8.55 -0.96 7.30
C THR A 6 -7.61 -2.15 7.08
N HIS A 7 -7.36 -2.97 8.10
CA HIS A 7 -6.60 -4.22 7.91
C HIS A 7 -7.32 -5.19 6.96
N LEU A 8 -8.63 -5.36 7.16
CA LEU A 8 -9.45 -6.26 6.35
C LEU A 8 -9.51 -5.78 4.89
N LEU A 9 -9.80 -4.49 4.69
CA LEU A 9 -9.87 -3.88 3.36
C LEU A 9 -8.51 -3.88 2.66
N GLY A 10 -7.43 -3.50 3.37
CA GLY A 10 -6.08 -3.49 2.82
C GLY A 10 -5.63 -4.87 2.36
N TYR A 11 -5.87 -5.92 3.17
CA TYR A 11 -5.53 -7.28 2.77
C TYR A 11 -6.41 -7.79 1.63
N ALA A 12 -7.71 -7.47 1.64
CA ALA A 12 -8.64 -7.82 0.56
C ALA A 12 -8.22 -7.18 -0.77
N LEU A 13 -7.78 -5.91 -0.76
CA LEU A 13 -7.24 -5.24 -1.95
C LEU A 13 -6.00 -5.94 -2.49
N VAL A 14 -5.07 -6.35 -1.62
CA VAL A 14 -3.89 -7.13 -2.04
C VAL A 14 -4.31 -8.45 -2.70
N GLN A 15 -5.32 -9.14 -2.17
CA GLN A 15 -5.84 -10.36 -2.83
C GLN A 15 -6.57 -10.06 -4.14
N ALA A 16 -7.30 -8.95 -4.23
CA ALA A 16 -7.99 -8.52 -5.44
C ALA A 16 -7.00 -8.21 -6.57
N VAL A 17 -5.89 -7.53 -6.25
CA VAL A 17 -4.81 -7.22 -7.20
C VAL A 17 -4.19 -8.48 -7.81
N LYS A 18 -4.14 -9.60 -7.07
CA LYS A 18 -3.70 -10.90 -7.65
C LYS A 18 -4.60 -11.38 -8.78
N LYS A 19 -5.91 -11.09 -8.71
CA LYS A 19 -6.89 -11.44 -9.76
C LYS A 19 -6.90 -10.41 -10.89
N PHE A 20 -6.61 -9.15 -10.58
CA PHE A 20 -6.62 -8.02 -11.51
C PHE A 20 -5.27 -7.28 -11.49
N PRO A 21 -4.18 -7.89 -12.01
CA PRO A 21 -2.82 -7.35 -11.89
C PRO A 21 -2.63 -6.02 -12.63
N ASN A 22 -3.48 -5.72 -13.60
CA ASN A 22 -3.51 -4.43 -14.29
C ASN A 22 -3.81 -3.25 -13.35
N MET A 23 -4.52 -3.48 -12.24
CA MET A 23 -4.80 -2.44 -11.23
C MET A 23 -3.55 -2.01 -10.44
N ASN A 24 -2.47 -2.81 -10.46
CA ASN A 24 -1.19 -2.46 -9.83
C ASN A 24 -0.24 -1.73 -10.79
N ARG A 25 -0.64 -1.48 -12.03
CA ARG A 25 0.20 -0.77 -13.01
C ARG A 25 0.22 0.72 -12.72
N HIS A 26 1.28 1.38 -13.17
CA HIS A 26 1.33 2.84 -13.20
C HIS A 26 1.71 3.34 -14.59
N TYR A 27 1.39 4.60 -14.83
CA TYR A 27 1.77 5.32 -16.03
C TYR A 27 3.22 5.79 -15.92
N THR A 28 3.97 5.69 -17.01
CA THR A 28 5.23 6.39 -17.20
C THR A 28 5.43 6.73 -18.67
N GLU A 29 6.49 7.48 -18.97
CA GLU A 29 6.96 7.69 -20.34
C GLU A 29 8.31 7.01 -20.51
N VAL A 30 8.41 6.13 -21.52
CA VAL A 30 9.68 5.50 -21.92
C VAL A 30 9.96 5.98 -23.34
N ASP A 31 11.11 6.62 -23.54
CA ASP A 31 11.52 7.20 -24.82
C ASP A 31 10.45 8.12 -25.44
N GLY A 32 9.81 8.94 -24.59
CA GLY A 32 8.76 9.88 -24.98
C GLY A 32 7.41 9.24 -25.33
N LYS A 33 7.21 7.95 -25.06
CA LYS A 33 5.96 7.22 -25.34
C LYS A 33 5.23 6.82 -24.05
N PRO A 34 3.92 7.10 -23.96
CA PRO A 34 3.04 6.59 -22.91
C PRO A 34 3.16 5.07 -22.71
N THR A 35 3.47 4.64 -21.49
CA THR A 35 3.72 3.25 -21.15
C THR A 35 3.02 2.85 -19.85
N ALA A 36 2.36 1.69 -19.84
CA ALA A 36 1.80 1.09 -18.64
C ALA A 36 2.79 0.08 -18.04
N VAL A 37 3.41 0.43 -16.92
CA VAL A 37 4.45 -0.41 -16.28
C VAL A 37 3.80 -1.36 -15.29
N THR A 38 4.18 -2.65 -15.36
CA THR A 38 3.80 -3.65 -14.36
C THR A 38 4.92 -3.79 -13.32
N PRO A 39 4.72 -3.38 -12.07
CA PRO A 39 5.71 -3.54 -11.01
C PRO A 39 5.93 -5.02 -10.66
N ALA A 40 7.13 -5.35 -10.17
CA ALA A 40 7.46 -6.71 -9.73
C ALA A 40 6.71 -7.16 -8.46
N HIS A 41 6.26 -6.22 -7.63
CA HIS A 41 5.63 -6.47 -6.34
C HIS A 41 4.40 -5.60 -6.14
N THR A 42 3.51 -6.03 -5.24
CA THR A 42 2.39 -5.21 -4.77
C THR A 42 2.82 -4.52 -3.48
N ASN A 43 3.07 -3.21 -3.57
CA ASN A 43 3.32 -2.39 -2.40
C ASN A 43 2.04 -1.61 -2.08
N LEU A 44 1.47 -1.80 -0.88
CA LEU A 44 0.23 -1.12 -0.49
C LEU A 44 0.55 0.18 0.24
N GLY A 45 0.15 1.31 -0.33
CA GLY A 45 0.23 2.61 0.32
C GLY A 45 -0.88 2.80 1.35
N LEU A 46 -0.51 3.29 2.54
CA LEU A 46 -1.41 3.66 3.62
C LEU A 46 -1.28 5.16 3.89
N ALA A 47 -2.39 5.87 3.69
CA ALA A 47 -2.46 7.28 4.01
C ALA A 47 -2.63 7.45 5.53
N ILE A 48 -1.69 8.15 6.15
CA ILE A 48 -1.63 8.36 7.60
C ILE A 48 -1.56 9.86 7.84
N ASP A 49 -2.39 10.31 8.76
CA ASP A 49 -2.34 11.67 9.26
C ASP A 49 -1.32 11.76 10.42
N LEU A 50 -0.33 12.62 10.26
CA LEU A 50 0.70 12.88 11.26
C LEU A 50 0.56 14.29 11.81
N GLN A 51 0.63 14.41 13.13
CA GLN A 51 0.70 15.70 13.82
C GLN A 51 2.15 16.21 13.84
N GLY A 52 2.38 17.34 13.20
CA GLY A 52 3.63 18.08 13.22
C GLY A 52 3.89 18.72 14.58
N LYS A 53 5.17 19.02 14.87
CA LYS A 53 5.60 19.66 16.12
C LYS A 53 5.02 21.06 16.34
N ASP A 54 4.58 21.70 15.26
CA ASP A 54 3.95 23.03 15.24
C ASP A 54 2.41 22.95 15.37
N GLY A 55 1.86 21.76 15.62
CA GLY A 55 0.42 21.52 15.71
C GLY A 55 -0.29 21.40 14.36
N LYS A 56 0.42 21.58 13.23
CA LYS A 56 -0.16 21.35 11.89
C LYS A 56 -0.25 19.86 11.59
N ARG A 57 -1.25 19.47 10.82
CA ARG A 57 -1.43 18.08 10.37
C ARG A 57 -0.88 17.91 8.96
N SER A 58 -0.26 16.77 8.70
CA SER A 58 0.24 16.41 7.38
C SER A 58 -0.24 15.01 7.01
N LEU A 59 -0.72 14.85 5.78
CA LEU A 59 -1.04 13.55 5.23
C LEU A 59 0.21 12.97 4.58
N VAL A 60 0.68 11.84 5.07
CA VAL A 60 1.77 11.07 4.47
C VAL A 60 1.25 9.73 3.98
N VAL A 61 1.94 9.15 2.99
CA VAL A 61 1.62 7.81 2.50
C VAL A 61 2.83 6.92 2.72
N ALA A 62 2.68 5.91 3.58
CA ALA A 62 3.71 4.92 3.84
C ALA A 62 3.36 3.59 3.16
N GLY A 63 4.36 2.91 2.59
CA GLY A 63 4.16 1.71 1.80
C GLY A 63 4.53 0.42 2.54
N ILE A 64 3.58 -0.51 2.68
CA ILE A 64 3.88 -1.91 3.02
C ILE A 64 4.43 -2.58 1.77
N LYS A 65 5.64 -3.12 1.81
CA LYS A 65 6.30 -3.71 0.64
C LYS A 65 5.98 -5.20 0.48
N ARG A 66 5.91 -5.68 -0.77
CA ARG A 66 5.78 -7.12 -1.12
C ARG A 66 4.55 -7.81 -0.49
N CYS A 67 3.43 -7.10 -0.40
CA CYS A 67 2.22 -7.57 0.26
C CYS A 67 1.66 -8.86 -0.36
N GLU A 68 1.90 -9.11 -1.65
CA GLU A 68 1.43 -10.30 -2.36
C GLU A 68 1.95 -11.61 -1.76
N THR A 69 3.11 -11.55 -1.11
CA THR A 69 3.79 -12.70 -0.47
C THR A 69 3.36 -12.94 0.98
N MET A 70 2.60 -12.01 1.57
CA MET A 70 2.24 -12.06 2.99
C MET A 70 0.96 -12.86 3.22
N ARG A 71 0.96 -13.69 4.28
CA ARG A 71 -0.28 -14.16 4.91
C ARG A 71 -0.90 -13.04 5.74
N PHE A 72 -2.19 -13.12 6.04
CA PHE A 72 -2.91 -12.06 6.75
C PHE A 72 -2.23 -11.59 8.04
N ALA A 73 -1.75 -12.52 8.88
CA ALA A 73 -1.04 -12.16 10.10
C ALA A 73 0.24 -11.36 9.85
N GLN A 74 1.02 -11.71 8.81
CA GLN A 74 2.23 -10.98 8.43
C GLN A 74 1.90 -9.58 7.88
N PHE A 75 0.81 -9.46 7.11
CA PHE A 75 0.32 -8.17 6.63
C PHE A 75 -0.10 -7.26 7.78
N VAL A 76 -0.83 -7.79 8.78
CA VAL A 76 -1.21 -7.00 9.97
C VAL A 76 0.01 -6.55 10.76
N THR A 77 1.00 -7.43 10.97
CA THR A 77 2.26 -7.04 11.63
C THR A 77 2.96 -5.92 10.86
N ALA A 78 3.14 -6.08 9.55
CA ALA A 78 3.81 -5.06 8.73
C ALA A 78 3.02 -3.74 8.64
N TYR A 79 1.69 -3.79 8.72
CA TYR A 79 0.83 -2.61 8.81
C TYR A 79 1.06 -1.86 10.13
N GLU A 80 1.03 -2.58 11.25
CA GLU A 80 1.19 -1.98 12.59
C GLU A 80 2.57 -1.36 12.78
N ASP A 81 3.61 -1.93 12.15
CA ASP A 81 4.97 -1.36 12.14
C ASP A 81 5.04 0.01 11.43
N ILE A 82 4.08 0.33 10.56
CA ILE A 82 4.00 1.61 9.85
C ILE A 82 3.17 2.65 10.62
N VAL A 83 2.12 2.21 11.32
CA VAL A 83 1.15 3.12 11.97
C VAL A 83 1.60 3.52 13.38
N ARG A 84 2.47 2.74 14.02
CA ARG A 84 3.00 3.03 15.36
C ARG A 84 3.99 4.19 15.42
#